data_AF-J9DTJ1-F1
#
_entry.id   AF-J9DTJ1-F1
#
_cell.length_a   1.000
_cell.length_b   1.000
_cell.length_c   1.000
_cell.angle_alpha   90.00
_cell.angle_beta   90.00
_cell.angle_gamma   90.00
#
_symmetry.space_group_name_H-M   'P 1'
#
loop_
_entity.id
_entity.type
_entity.pdbx_description
1 polymer ?
#
loop_
_entity_poly.entity_id
_entity_poly.type
_entity_poly.pdbx_seq_one_letter_code
_entity_poly.pdbx_strand_id
1 'polypeptide(L)'
;MRWIPCPTGKLCIEDDMPGKVVNGSQMTLRIEEPSTPQYWYVIMAACYLDSYCLWKSSVKEITVRYDLWLTNGSPLMRYLNPFGHQFSFEEQNSAEIYMLLFILYIVVGFCQWRSVILCNSASVFPRHQLLNCIIVLKAFGLALHCINVITFSFDGQGVFFARFLGEIARLMSTCLLCLLLILLSCGWSFGNSSEILLHAK
;
A
#
# COMPACT_ATOMS: atom_id res chain seq x y z
N MET A 1 20.47 -24.28 -6.04
CA MET A 1 20.93 -23.58 -4.81
C MET A 1 21.92 -22.54 -5.26
N ARG A 2 21.88 -21.34 -4.66
CA ARG A 2 22.79 -20.25 -5.02
C ARG A 2 23.82 -20.02 -3.93
N TRP A 3 25.07 -19.80 -4.29
CA TRP A 3 26.12 -19.41 -3.36
C TRP A 3 25.93 -17.95 -2.90
N ILE A 4 25.95 -17.74 -1.58
CA ILE A 4 25.90 -16.41 -0.94
C ILE A 4 27.06 -16.28 0.05
N PRO A 5 27.57 -15.06 0.32
CA PRO A 5 27.14 -13.77 -0.22
C PRO A 5 27.77 -13.45 -1.59
N CYS A 6 26.97 -12.87 -2.49
CA CYS A 6 27.48 -12.26 -3.72
C CYS A 6 28.16 -10.90 -3.43
N PRO A 7 29.23 -10.56 -4.17
CA PRO A 7 29.91 -9.28 -4.02
C PRO A 7 29.00 -8.09 -4.34
N THR A 8 29.10 -7.01 -3.56
CA THR A 8 28.32 -5.78 -3.77
C THR A 8 28.62 -5.14 -5.13
N GLY A 9 27.57 -4.82 -5.87
CA GLY A 9 27.68 -4.17 -7.19
C GLY A 9 28.26 -5.05 -8.30
N LYS A 10 28.41 -6.37 -8.06
CA LYS A 10 28.89 -7.35 -9.04
C LYS A 10 27.87 -8.48 -9.16
N LEU A 11 27.91 -9.19 -10.28
CA LEU A 11 27.09 -10.38 -10.49
C LEU A 11 27.55 -11.52 -9.58
N CYS A 12 26.60 -12.34 -9.13
CA CYS A 12 26.90 -13.63 -8.53
C CYS A 12 27.65 -14.52 -9.54
N ILE A 13 28.45 -15.47 -9.06
CA ILE A 13 29.21 -16.40 -9.91
C ILE A 13 28.30 -17.18 -10.88
N GLU A 14 27.04 -17.36 -10.51
CA GLU A 14 26.03 -18.09 -11.26
C GLU A 14 25.22 -17.20 -12.24
N ASP A 15 25.33 -15.88 -12.12
CA ASP A 15 24.55 -14.94 -12.93
C ASP A 15 25.43 -14.37 -14.06
N ASP A 16 25.31 -14.91 -15.26
CA ASP A 16 26.13 -14.50 -16.42
C ASP A 16 25.64 -13.22 -17.12
N MET A 17 24.41 -12.78 -16.83
CA MET A 17 23.75 -11.69 -17.56
C MET A 17 23.35 -10.52 -16.64
N PRO A 18 23.92 -9.32 -16.82
CA PRO A 18 23.61 -8.17 -15.98
C PRO A 18 22.15 -7.71 -16.11
N GLY A 19 21.54 -7.88 -17.28
CA GLY A 19 20.13 -7.54 -17.50
C GLY A 19 19.13 -8.40 -16.71
N LYS A 20 19.59 -9.47 -16.05
CA LYS A 20 18.75 -10.29 -15.18
C LYS A 20 18.75 -9.84 -13.73
N VAL A 21 19.58 -8.86 -13.36
CA VAL A 21 19.77 -8.41 -11.97
C VAL A 21 19.36 -6.95 -11.85
N VAL A 22 18.72 -6.59 -10.73
CA VAL A 22 18.39 -5.19 -10.41
C VAL A 22 19.68 -4.47 -10.03
N ASN A 23 19.95 -3.34 -10.68
CA ASN A 23 21.14 -2.54 -10.41
C ASN A 23 21.25 -2.16 -8.93
N GLY A 24 22.43 -2.38 -8.35
CA GLY A 24 22.71 -2.07 -6.94
C GLY A 24 22.30 -3.16 -5.95
N SER A 25 21.53 -4.18 -6.37
CA SER A 25 21.24 -5.35 -5.52
C SER A 25 22.40 -6.35 -5.53
N GLN A 26 22.60 -7.09 -4.43
CA GLN A 26 23.58 -8.19 -4.40
C GLN A 26 23.04 -9.44 -5.08
N MET A 27 21.73 -9.66 -5.05
CA MET A 27 21.07 -10.74 -5.76
C MET A 27 19.62 -10.40 -6.06
N THR A 28 19.17 -10.82 -7.24
CA THR A 28 17.78 -10.72 -7.67
C THR A 28 17.21 -12.12 -7.91
N LEU A 29 16.10 -12.44 -7.24
CA LEU A 29 15.29 -13.60 -7.54
C LEU A 29 14.11 -13.18 -8.41
N ARG A 30 13.99 -13.81 -9.57
CA ARG A 30 12.95 -13.52 -10.55
C ARG A 30 11.91 -14.62 -10.48
N ILE A 31 10.66 -14.23 -10.30
CA ILE A 31 9.52 -15.14 -10.44
C ILE A 31 9.23 -15.26 -11.94
N GLU A 32 9.48 -16.44 -12.51
CA GLU A 32 9.37 -16.66 -13.96
C GLU A 32 7.93 -16.66 -14.48
N GLU A 33 6.99 -17.13 -13.67
CA GLU A 33 5.56 -17.20 -13.99
C GLU A 33 4.75 -16.22 -13.14
N PRO A 34 4.64 -14.94 -13.55
CA PRO A 34 3.91 -13.93 -12.80
C PRO A 34 2.38 -13.99 -13.00
N SER A 35 1.88 -14.82 -13.92
CA SER A 35 0.46 -14.87 -14.27
C SER A 35 -0.36 -15.80 -13.38
N THR A 36 0.30 -16.72 -12.67
CA THR A 36 -0.36 -17.65 -11.75
C THR A 36 0.05 -17.35 -10.31
N PRO A 37 -0.91 -17.27 -9.37
CA PRO A 37 -0.59 -17.06 -7.97
C PRO A 37 0.16 -18.29 -7.44
N GLN A 38 1.41 -18.08 -7.00
CA GLN A 38 2.24 -19.11 -6.39
C GLN A 38 2.94 -18.55 -5.16
N TYR A 39 3.07 -19.39 -4.13
CA TYR A 39 3.85 -19.07 -2.95
C TYR A 39 5.31 -19.43 -3.18
N TRP A 40 6.20 -18.46 -2.98
CA TRP A 40 7.63 -18.64 -3.07
C TRP A 40 8.25 -18.51 -1.68
N TYR A 41 9.12 -19.45 -1.34
CA TYR A 41 9.82 -19.48 -0.07
C TYR A 41 11.32 -19.36 -0.33
N VAL A 42 11.99 -18.46 0.39
CA VAL A 42 13.45 -18.34 0.37
C VAL A 42 13.97 -18.96 1.65
N ILE A 43 14.78 -20.01 1.50
CA ILE A 43 15.42 -20.71 2.62
C ILE A 43 16.92 -20.44 2.55
N MET A 44 17.48 -19.91 3.62
CA MET A 44 18.92 -19.78 3.80
C MET A 44 19.43 -20.88 4.73
N ALA A 45 20.46 -21.60 4.27
CA ALA A 45 21.09 -22.67 5.03
C ALA A 45 22.57 -22.33 5.25
N ALA A 46 23.02 -22.40 6.52
CA ALA A 46 24.41 -22.16 6.88
C ALA A 46 25.24 -23.43 6.68
N CYS A 47 25.55 -23.74 5.41
CA CYS A 47 26.34 -24.90 5.02
C CYS A 47 27.57 -24.47 4.21
N TYR A 48 28.64 -25.24 4.30
CA TYR A 48 29.80 -25.12 3.41
C TYR A 48 30.06 -26.46 2.72
N LEU A 49 30.75 -26.40 1.59
CA LEU A 49 31.14 -27.58 0.83
C LEU A 49 32.57 -27.96 1.21
N ASP A 50 32.75 -29.20 1.65
CA ASP A 50 34.06 -29.74 2.02
C ASP A 50 34.91 -30.10 0.77
N SER A 51 36.19 -30.44 0.96
CA SER A 51 37.10 -30.88 -0.10
C SER A 51 36.61 -32.11 -0.87
N TYR A 52 35.71 -32.90 -0.28
CA TYR A 52 35.06 -34.06 -0.89
C TYR A 52 33.72 -33.73 -1.56
N CYS A 53 33.41 -32.44 -1.76
CA CYS A 53 32.13 -31.97 -2.31
C CYS A 53 30.90 -32.36 -1.46
N LEU A 54 31.06 -32.50 -0.15
CA LEU A 54 29.97 -32.83 0.78
C LEU A 54 29.53 -31.58 1.55
N TRP A 55 28.22 -31.34 1.60
CA TRP A 55 27.63 -30.27 2.39
C TRP A 55 27.72 -30.58 3.86
N LYS A 56 28.40 -29.72 4.61
CA LYS A 56 28.52 -29.79 6.07
C LYS A 56 27.92 -28.55 6.70
N SER A 57 27.30 -28.73 7.87
CA SER A 57 26.76 -27.63 8.65
C SER A 57 27.89 -26.71 9.12
N SER A 58 27.68 -25.40 9.02
CA SER A 58 28.56 -24.41 9.62
C SER A 58 28.38 -24.44 11.13
N VAL A 59 29.40 -24.93 11.85
CA VAL A 59 29.41 -24.98 13.32
C VAL A 59 29.61 -23.60 13.93
N LYS A 60 30.10 -22.63 13.14
CA LYS A 60 30.32 -21.25 13.56
C LYS A 60 29.12 -20.40 13.18
N GLU A 61 28.72 -19.53 14.11
CA GLU A 61 27.75 -18.48 13.87
C GLU A 61 28.34 -17.48 12.87
N ILE A 62 27.66 -17.26 11.74
CA ILE A 62 28.11 -16.37 10.68
C ILE A 62 27.04 -15.30 10.49
N THR A 63 27.39 -14.05 10.72
CA THR A 63 26.53 -12.92 10.42
C THR A 63 26.74 -12.49 8.96
N VAL A 64 25.70 -12.62 8.14
CA VAL A 64 25.72 -12.21 6.73
C VAL A 64 24.83 -10.98 6.55
N ARG A 65 25.41 -9.87 6.08
CA ARG A 65 24.63 -8.72 5.59
C ARG A 65 24.42 -8.92 4.09
N TYR A 66 23.17 -9.08 3.68
CA TYR A 66 22.83 -9.45 2.32
C TYR A 66 21.55 -8.79 1.83
N ASP A 67 21.62 -8.16 0.67
CA ASP A 67 20.47 -7.54 0.00
C ASP A 67 19.91 -8.48 -1.08
N LEU A 68 18.72 -9.01 -0.80
CA LEU A 68 17.96 -9.86 -1.71
C LEU A 68 16.77 -9.10 -2.27
N TRP A 69 16.69 -8.99 -3.59
CA TRP A 69 15.55 -8.39 -4.29
C TRP A 69 14.70 -9.46 -4.96
N LEU A 70 13.39 -9.46 -4.70
CA LEU A 70 12.46 -10.34 -5.40
C LEU A 70 11.65 -9.52 -6.43
N THR A 71 11.59 -9.99 -7.67
CA THR A 71 10.87 -9.30 -8.75
C THR A 71 9.91 -10.23 -9.47
N ASN A 72 8.76 -9.71 -9.88
CA ASN A 72 7.87 -10.42 -10.80
C ASN A 72 8.40 -10.29 -12.22
N GLY A 73 8.86 -11.41 -12.79
CA GLY A 73 9.41 -11.42 -14.14
C GLY A 73 10.78 -10.74 -14.24
N SER A 74 11.06 -10.19 -15.43
CA SER A 74 12.37 -9.63 -15.76
C SER A 74 12.49 -8.16 -15.36
N PRO A 75 13.60 -7.74 -14.70
CA PRO A 75 13.88 -6.33 -14.41
C PRO A 75 13.87 -5.43 -15.65
N LEU A 76 14.29 -5.97 -16.80
CA LEU A 76 14.27 -5.28 -18.10
C LEU A 76 12.85 -4.99 -18.61
N MET A 77 11.86 -5.80 -18.24
CA MET A 77 10.49 -5.70 -18.76
C MET A 77 9.60 -4.80 -17.90
N ARG A 78 10.20 -4.04 -16.98
CA ARG A 78 9.49 -3.08 -16.10
C ARG A 78 8.61 -2.09 -16.88
N TYR A 79 8.99 -1.73 -18.10
CA TYR A 79 8.25 -0.77 -18.93
C TYR A 79 6.89 -1.30 -19.40
N LEU A 80 6.72 -2.63 -19.51
CA LEU A 80 5.46 -3.24 -19.94
C LEU A 80 4.39 -3.18 -18.84
N ASN A 81 4.81 -3.33 -17.58
CA ASN A 81 3.91 -3.23 -16.43
C ASN A 81 4.63 -2.59 -15.23
N PRO A 82 4.72 -1.24 -15.19
CA PRO A 82 5.44 -0.54 -14.13
C PRO A 82 4.78 -0.72 -12.75
N PHE A 83 3.46 -0.90 -12.71
CA PHE A 83 2.68 -1.06 -11.46
C PHE A 83 2.54 -2.51 -11.00
N GLY A 84 3.05 -3.50 -11.75
CA GLY A 84 2.99 -4.92 -11.37
C GLY A 84 4.34 -5.53 -10.97
N HIS A 85 5.46 -4.90 -11.35
CA HIS A 85 6.79 -5.49 -11.22
C HIS A 85 7.23 -5.73 -9.77
N GLN A 86 6.92 -4.79 -8.87
CA GLN A 86 7.32 -4.84 -7.45
C GLN A 86 6.24 -5.42 -6.52
N PHE A 87 5.00 -5.53 -6.98
CA PHE A 87 3.87 -5.96 -6.16
C PHE A 87 3.79 -7.47 -6.09
N SER A 88 3.31 -8.05 -4.99
CA SER A 88 2.93 -9.46 -4.99
C SER A 88 1.76 -9.67 -5.94
N PHE A 89 1.52 -10.91 -6.37
CA PHE A 89 0.39 -11.23 -7.24
C PHE A 89 -0.95 -10.74 -6.67
N GLU A 90 -1.16 -10.87 -5.35
CA GLU A 90 -2.40 -10.41 -4.67
C GLU A 90 -2.55 -8.88 -4.66
N GLU A 91 -1.44 -8.15 -4.63
CA GLU A 91 -1.42 -6.68 -4.60
C GLU A 91 -1.27 -6.07 -6.00
N GLN A 92 -1.27 -6.89 -7.05
CA GLN A 92 -1.36 -6.38 -8.41
C GLN A 92 -2.68 -5.60 -8.58
N ASN A 93 -2.61 -4.48 -9.31
CA ASN A 93 -3.70 -3.51 -9.51
C ASN A 93 -4.09 -2.68 -8.28
N SER A 94 -3.48 -2.88 -7.10
CA SER A 94 -3.72 -2.01 -5.94
C SER A 94 -3.51 -0.53 -6.28
N ALA A 95 -2.50 -0.21 -7.10
CA ALA A 95 -2.26 1.15 -7.61
C ALA A 95 -3.47 1.72 -8.37
N GLU A 96 -4.01 0.96 -9.32
CA GLU A 96 -5.14 1.36 -10.15
C GLU A 96 -6.39 1.55 -9.31
N ILE A 97 -6.65 0.63 -8.37
CA ILE A 97 -7.79 0.69 -7.46
C ILE A 97 -7.71 1.95 -6.59
N TYR A 98 -6.57 2.25 -5.96
CA TYR A 98 -6.43 3.44 -5.13
C TYR A 98 -6.54 4.74 -5.93
N MET A 99 -5.97 4.79 -7.13
CA MET A 99 -6.09 5.97 -8.02
C MET A 99 -7.54 6.19 -8.47
N LEU A 100 -8.25 5.12 -8.88
CA LEU A 100 -9.64 5.20 -9.28
C LEU A 100 -10.54 5.65 -8.12
N LEU A 101 -10.35 5.06 -6.93
CA LEU A 101 -11.08 5.46 -5.73
C LEU A 101 -10.79 6.92 -5.37
N PHE A 102 -9.54 7.37 -5.49
CA PHE A 102 -9.18 8.77 -5.23
C PHE A 102 -9.93 9.71 -6.17
N ILE A 103 -9.95 9.43 -7.49
CA ILE A 103 -10.69 10.22 -8.47
C ILE A 103 -12.19 10.26 -8.12
N LEU A 104 -12.79 9.13 -7.79
CA LEU A 104 -14.20 9.06 -7.38
C LEU A 104 -14.48 9.93 -6.15
N TYR A 105 -13.61 9.90 -5.14
CA TYR A 105 -13.77 10.74 -3.94
C TYR A 105 -13.58 12.23 -4.21
N ILE A 106 -12.74 12.61 -5.18
CA ILE A 106 -12.64 14.00 -5.65
C ILE A 106 -13.94 14.44 -6.31
N VAL A 107 -14.54 13.60 -7.16
CA VAL A 107 -15.84 13.88 -7.79
C VAL A 107 -16.94 14.03 -6.73
N VAL A 108 -17.02 13.09 -5.79
CA VAL A 108 -17.99 13.14 -4.67
C VAL A 108 -17.76 14.40 -3.81
N GLY A 109 -16.51 14.75 -3.52
CA GLY A 109 -16.15 15.97 -2.80
C GLY A 109 -16.59 17.23 -3.54
N PHE A 110 -16.41 17.28 -4.86
CA PHE A 110 -16.90 18.40 -5.67
C PHE A 110 -18.43 18.50 -5.66
N CYS A 111 -19.13 17.38 -5.82
CA CYS A 111 -20.59 17.32 -5.72
C CYS A 111 -21.09 17.80 -4.35
N GLN A 112 -20.47 17.32 -3.26
CA GLN A 112 -20.81 17.73 -1.90
C GLN A 112 -20.54 19.22 -1.68
N TRP A 113 -19.41 19.73 -2.16
CA TRP A 113 -19.08 21.15 -2.04
C TRP A 113 -20.08 22.02 -2.80
N ARG A 114 -20.42 21.65 -4.05
CA ARG A 114 -21.45 22.34 -4.84
C ARG A 114 -22.80 22.29 -4.14
N SER A 115 -23.20 21.14 -3.59
CA SER A 115 -24.44 21.02 -2.81
C SER A 115 -24.49 22.00 -1.64
N VAL A 116 -23.38 22.12 -0.88
CA VAL A 116 -23.28 23.06 0.25
C VAL A 116 -23.37 24.51 -0.20
N ILE A 117 -22.68 24.89 -1.29
CA ILE A 117 -22.75 26.26 -1.83
C ILE A 117 -24.17 26.60 -2.31
N LEU A 118 -24.80 25.72 -3.10
CA LEU A 118 -26.12 25.97 -3.66
C LEU A 118 -27.20 26.02 -2.58
N CYS A 119 -27.08 25.22 -1.52
CA CYS A 119 -28.06 25.21 -0.44
C CYS A 119 -28.01 26.47 0.43
N ASN A 120 -27.01 27.35 0.29
CA ASN A 120 -26.89 28.69 0.89
C ASN A 120 -27.80 28.95 2.12
N SER A 121 -27.65 28.15 3.18
CA SER A 121 -28.56 28.16 4.33
C SER A 121 -27.78 28.18 5.62
N ALA A 122 -28.07 29.18 6.43
CA ALA A 122 -27.44 29.59 7.68
C ALA A 122 -27.40 28.54 8.82
N SER A 123 -27.67 27.27 8.53
CA SER A 123 -27.51 26.15 9.46
C SER A 123 -26.97 24.94 8.69
N VAL A 124 -25.64 24.78 8.65
CA VAL A 124 -25.05 23.54 8.12
C VAL A 124 -25.46 22.43 9.07
N PHE A 125 -26.46 21.63 8.70
CA PHE A 125 -26.93 20.54 9.55
C PHE A 125 -25.75 19.62 9.91
N PRO A 126 -25.65 19.12 11.15
CA PRO A 126 -24.54 18.29 11.61
C PRO A 126 -24.21 17.11 10.69
N ARG A 127 -25.23 16.54 10.01
CA ARG A 127 -25.07 15.47 9.01
C ARG A 127 -24.18 15.86 7.82
N HIS A 128 -24.30 17.09 7.31
CA HIS A 128 -23.50 17.55 6.17
C HIS A 128 -22.06 17.85 6.60
N GLN A 129 -21.86 18.32 7.84
CA GLN A 129 -20.52 18.51 8.42
C GLN A 129 -19.82 17.16 8.62
N LEU A 130 -20.52 16.17 9.18
CA LEU A 130 -19.98 14.83 9.37
C LEU A 130 -19.66 14.16 8.03
N LEU A 131 -20.57 14.24 7.05
CA LEU A 131 -20.33 13.73 5.70
C LEU A 131 -19.15 14.41 5.02
N ASN A 132 -19.03 15.74 5.13
CA ASN A 132 -17.89 16.47 4.58
C ASN A 132 -16.58 16.05 5.25
N CYS A 133 -16.58 15.88 6.58
CA CYS A 133 -15.42 15.36 7.32
C CYS A 133 -15.01 13.96 6.84
N ILE A 134 -15.98 13.05 6.64
CA ILE A 134 -15.74 11.70 6.10
C ILE A 134 -15.10 11.79 4.71
N ILE A 135 -15.66 12.58 3.80
CA ILE A 135 -15.18 12.71 2.42
C ILE A 135 -13.76 13.29 2.40
N VAL A 136 -13.49 14.34 3.16
CA VAL A 136 -12.16 14.96 3.26
C VAL A 136 -11.15 13.96 3.81
N LEU A 137 -11.49 13.25 4.89
CA LEU A 137 -10.61 12.28 5.51
C LEU A 137 -10.34 11.07 4.60
N LYS A 138 -11.35 10.62 3.84
CA LYS A 138 -11.20 9.58 2.80
C LYS A 138 -10.28 10.03 1.67
N ALA A 139 -10.50 11.23 1.14
CA ALA A 139 -9.68 11.78 0.05
C ALA A 139 -8.22 11.96 0.51
N PHE A 140 -8.01 12.46 1.72
CA PHE A 140 -6.68 12.58 2.32
C PHE A 140 -5.99 11.22 2.48
N GLY A 141 -6.68 10.23 3.06
CA GLY A 141 -6.14 8.88 3.22
C GLY A 141 -5.79 8.22 1.88
N LEU A 142 -6.68 8.34 0.88
CA LEU A 142 -6.47 7.82 -0.46
C LEU A 142 -5.30 8.50 -1.19
N ALA A 143 -5.12 9.82 -1.01
CA ALA A 143 -3.98 10.53 -1.58
C ALA A 143 -2.65 10.00 -1.01
N LEU A 144 -2.59 9.76 0.31
CA LEU A 144 -1.42 9.17 0.95
C LEU A 144 -1.15 7.73 0.47
N HIS A 145 -2.20 6.92 0.32
CA HIS A 145 -2.06 5.58 -0.27
C HIS A 145 -1.56 5.64 -1.72
N CYS A 146 -2.07 6.56 -2.55
CA CYS A 146 -1.58 6.75 -3.92
C CYS A 146 -0.08 7.09 -3.93
N ILE A 147 0.36 8.03 -3.07
CA ILE A 147 1.78 8.37 -2.93
C ILE A 147 2.59 7.12 -2.56
N ASN A 148 2.15 6.37 -1.55
CA ASN A 148 2.86 5.17 -1.12
C ASN A 148 2.98 4.13 -2.26
N VAL A 149 1.87 3.85 -2.95
CA VAL A 149 1.79 2.79 -3.96
C VAL A 149 2.52 3.18 -5.25
N ILE A 150 2.50 4.47 -5.63
CA ILE A 150 3.33 4.99 -6.72
C ILE A 150 4.82 4.87 -6.36
N THR A 151 5.24 5.32 -5.17
CA THR A 151 6.64 5.17 -4.76
C THR A 151 7.07 3.71 -4.70
N PHE A 152 6.23 2.84 -4.13
CA PHE A 152 6.47 1.40 -4.05
C PHE A 152 6.63 0.75 -5.43
N SER A 153 5.92 1.22 -6.46
CA SER A 153 6.12 0.71 -7.83
C SER A 153 7.52 1.02 -8.36
N PHE A 154 8.16 2.10 -7.87
CA PHE A 154 9.50 2.54 -8.25
C PHE A 154 10.63 1.91 -7.42
N ASP A 155 10.45 1.74 -6.11
CA ASP A 155 11.52 1.32 -5.19
C ASP A 155 11.24 0.01 -4.44
N GLY A 156 10.04 -0.57 -4.54
CA GLY A 156 9.65 -1.77 -3.79
C GLY A 156 9.57 -1.60 -2.27
N GLN A 157 9.71 -0.38 -1.75
CA GLN A 157 9.66 -0.06 -0.32
C GLN A 157 8.48 0.85 0.04
N GLY A 158 8.18 1.81 -0.83
CA GLY A 158 7.14 2.81 -0.60
C GLY A 158 7.50 3.81 0.50
N VAL A 159 6.51 4.59 0.94
CA VAL A 159 6.70 5.63 1.96
C VAL A 159 5.98 5.21 3.24
N PHE A 160 6.74 4.75 4.23
CA PHE A 160 6.19 4.24 5.49
C PHE A 160 5.19 5.22 6.15
N PHE A 161 5.56 6.49 6.26
CA PHE A 161 4.69 7.50 6.87
C PHE A 161 3.39 7.71 6.09
N ALA A 162 3.45 7.71 4.75
CA ALA A 162 2.25 7.85 3.92
C ALA A 162 1.33 6.62 4.06
N ARG A 163 1.90 5.41 4.09
CA ARG A 163 1.16 4.17 4.35
C ARG A 163 0.49 4.19 5.71
N PHE A 164 1.23 4.51 6.76
CA PHE A 164 0.74 4.51 8.14
C PHE A 164 -0.36 5.54 8.36
N LEU A 165 -0.12 6.80 7.97
CA LEU A 165 -1.08 7.87 8.15
C LEU A 165 -2.31 7.71 7.23
N GLY A 166 -2.09 7.21 6.02
CA GLY A 166 -3.16 6.85 5.09
C GLY A 166 -4.09 5.79 5.70
N GLU A 167 -3.51 4.76 6.31
CA GLU A 167 -4.26 3.67 6.93
C GLU A 167 -5.07 4.15 8.15
N ILE A 168 -4.49 5.01 8.99
CA ILE A 168 -5.22 5.63 10.10
C ILE A 168 -6.40 6.46 9.58
N ALA A 169 -6.18 7.33 8.58
CA ALA A 169 -7.24 8.13 8.00
C ALA A 169 -8.33 7.26 7.36
N ARG A 170 -7.96 6.15 6.71
CA ARG A 170 -8.88 5.16 6.12
C ARG A 170 -9.74 4.49 7.18
N LEU A 171 -9.16 4.06 8.30
CA LEU A 171 -9.87 3.44 9.41
C LEU A 171 -10.81 4.43 10.09
N MET A 172 -10.30 5.61 10.45
CA MET A 172 -11.09 6.66 11.10
C MET A 172 -12.30 7.08 10.25
N SER A 173 -12.10 7.27 8.94
CA SER A 173 -13.19 7.61 8.03
C SER A 173 -14.22 6.48 7.87
N THR A 174 -13.79 5.21 7.91
CA THR A 174 -14.72 4.06 7.90
C THR A 174 -15.55 4.02 9.19
N CYS A 175 -14.92 4.23 10.35
CA CYS A 175 -15.65 4.31 11.63
C CYS A 175 -16.67 5.45 11.63
N LEU A 176 -16.29 6.65 11.14
CA LEU A 176 -17.21 7.78 11.02
C LEU A 176 -18.34 7.51 10.02
N LEU A 177 -18.07 6.80 8.93
CA LEU A 177 -19.10 6.39 7.98
C LEU A 177 -20.09 5.41 8.62
N CYS A 178 -19.61 4.39 9.33
CA CYS A 178 -20.47 3.47 10.06
C CYS A 178 -21.32 4.21 11.11
N LEU A 179 -20.73 5.16 11.83
CA LEU A 179 -21.43 6.01 12.78
C LEU A 179 -22.54 6.83 12.09
N LEU A 180 -22.25 7.47 10.95
CA LEU A 180 -23.24 8.20 10.16
C LEU A 180 -24.38 7.28 9.72
N LEU A 181 -24.09 6.07 9.24
CA LEU A 181 -25.10 5.10 8.79
C LEU A 181 -26.00 4.65 9.94
N ILE A 182 -25.43 4.35 11.11
CA ILE A 182 -26.20 3.99 12.31
C ILE A 182 -27.16 5.12 12.68
N LEU A 183 -26.66 6.35 12.70
CA LEU A 183 -27.48 7.48 13.13
C LEU A 183 -28.59 7.79 12.11
N LEU A 184 -28.32 7.64 10.81
CA LEU A 184 -29.35 7.68 9.78
C LEU A 184 -30.42 6.59 10.00
N SER A 185 -30.00 5.37 10.33
CA SER A 185 -30.93 4.24 10.55
C SER A 185 -31.80 4.41 11.80
N CYS A 186 -31.29 5.06 12.85
CA CYS A 186 -32.03 5.33 14.08
C CYS A 186 -32.98 6.53 13.97
N GLY A 187 -33.10 7.17 12.80
CA GLY A 187 -34.00 8.31 12.60
C GLY A 187 -33.55 9.55 13.35
N TRP A 188 -32.27 9.93 13.20
CA TRP A 188 -31.62 11.03 13.93
C TRP A 188 -32.48 12.32 14.01
N SER A 189 -33.21 12.47 15.11
CA SER A 189 -33.95 13.68 15.46
C SER A 189 -33.10 14.52 16.41
N PHE A 190 -32.19 15.33 15.86
CA PHE A 190 -31.80 16.57 16.55
C PHE A 190 -32.82 17.65 16.15
N GLY A 191 -34.05 17.48 16.62
CA GLY A 191 -34.94 18.63 16.78
C GLY A 191 -34.34 19.53 17.87
N ASN A 192 -34.36 20.85 17.65
CA ASN A 192 -33.98 21.90 18.59
C ASN A 192 -34.51 21.64 20.01
N SER A 193 -33.78 20.87 20.81
CA SER A 193 -34.13 20.65 22.22
C SER A 193 -33.74 21.86 23.08
N SER A 194 -33.12 22.88 22.47
CA SER A 194 -32.77 24.16 23.09
C SER A 194 -33.86 25.24 22.96
N GLU A 195 -34.87 25.09 22.08
CA GLU A 195 -35.96 26.08 21.97
C GLU A 195 -37.20 25.74 22.80
N ILE A 196 -37.41 24.47 23.17
CA ILE A 196 -38.62 24.07 23.91
C ILE A 196 -38.52 24.42 25.41
N LEU A 197 -37.32 24.70 25.94
CA LEU A 197 -37.13 25.02 27.36
C LEU A 197 -37.19 26.52 27.69
N LEU A 198 -37.26 27.40 26.68
CA LEU A 198 -37.32 28.86 26.88
C LEU A 198 -38.73 29.46 26.82
N HIS A 199 -39.75 28.67 26.46
CA HIS A 199 -41.15 29.09 26.46
C HIS A 199 -41.98 28.57 27.66
N ALA A 200 -41.33 27.89 28.61
CA ALA A 200 -41.94 27.51 29.88
C ALA A 200 -41.51 28.48 31.00
N LYS A 201 -41.90 29.75 30.89
CA LYS A 201 -41.97 30.67 32.04
C LYS A 201 -43.02 31.74 31.83
#